data_AF-A0A0G0B9N7-F1
#
_entry.id   AF-A0A0G0B9N7-F1
#
_cell.length_a   1.000
_cell.length_b   1.000
_cell.length_c   1.000
_cell.angle_alpha   90.00
_cell.angle_beta   90.00
_cell.angle_gamma   90.00
#
_symmetry.space_group_name_H-M   'P 1'
#
loop_
_entity.id
_entity.type
_entity.pdbx_description
1 polymer ?
#
loop_
_entity_poly.entity_id
_entity_poly.type
_entity_poly.pdbx_seq_one_letter_code
_entity_poly.pdbx_strand_id
1 'polypeptide(L)'
;MANKNLKNARRAKNDEFYTQYIDIQKEVEAYLEYNPDVFRDKVVYCNCDDPFESNFFRYFVLNFNRFGLKTLITTSYKPSPVANTQIALFGNDKTPTKSKGRPKITANKFIINEVHDIDGDGEFNLKDVAKQLKANKHNEWMPLGADGDFRSDECVSLLKQSDIVVTNPPFSLFREYVKQLFDSDKKFLIIGSMNAITYKEIFPLLKDNKMWLGAGKNDGRNVWYQVPDSYENFHKKESGKKYAYVAGTVWFTNLDHGRRHQPLPLMTEKEIIKFVTKKPFEKYDNYDAIEVPLVKNIPSDYGGVMGVPISYLSKYNPEQFKILGLSRYTKTQGMSKAFVDAYYKSGQKGTISEGHPDLCYYDHNNRPVVPYMRVLIKLNKVVNK
;
A
#
# COMPACT_ATOMS: atom_id res chain seq x y z
N MET A 1 30.51 -18.94 16.33
CA MET A 1 29.69 -17.77 16.75
C MET A 1 28.85 -17.23 15.57
N ALA A 2 27.86 -17.99 15.08
CA ALA A 2 27.04 -17.59 13.92
C ALA A 2 25.51 -17.72 14.12
N ASN A 3 25.05 -18.21 15.28
CA ASN A 3 23.62 -18.51 15.52
C ASN A 3 22.89 -17.53 16.46
N LYS A 4 23.57 -16.51 17.00
CA LYS A 4 22.93 -15.52 17.90
C LYS A 4 22.24 -14.38 17.12
N ASN A 5 22.80 -13.96 15.99
CA ASN A 5 22.26 -12.85 15.19
C ASN A 5 20.98 -13.21 14.42
N LEU A 6 20.85 -14.45 13.95
CA LEU A 6 19.64 -14.96 13.28
C LEU A 6 18.45 -15.11 14.23
N LYS A 7 18.69 -15.42 15.52
CA LYS A 7 17.62 -15.46 16.54
C LYS A 7 17.17 -14.05 16.95
N ASN A 8 18.06 -13.06 16.96
CA ASN A 8 17.68 -11.67 17.23
C ASN A 8 16.89 -11.05 16.06
N ALA A 9 17.24 -11.38 14.81
CA ALA A 9 16.46 -10.95 13.63
C ALA A 9 15.03 -11.54 13.59
N ARG A 10 14.81 -12.72 14.21
CA ARG A 10 13.46 -13.28 14.40
C ARG A 10 12.66 -12.62 15.54
N ARG A 11 13.34 -11.96 16.49
CA ARG A 11 12.70 -11.23 17.61
C ARG A 11 12.40 -9.76 17.29
N ALA A 12 13.14 -9.16 16.35
CA ALA A 12 12.87 -7.82 15.82
C ALA A 12 11.73 -7.79 14.77
N LYS A 13 10.97 -8.88 14.66
CA LYS A 13 9.97 -9.15 13.63
C LYS A 13 8.54 -8.77 14.06
N ASN A 14 8.42 -7.82 14.99
CA ASN A 14 7.16 -7.12 15.19
C ASN A 14 7.13 -6.01 14.16
N ASP A 15 6.44 -6.26 13.05
CA ASP A 15 6.08 -5.25 12.05
C ASP A 15 5.00 -4.30 12.61
N GLU A 16 5.12 -3.91 13.89
CA GLU A 16 4.22 -2.99 14.59
C GLU A 16 4.55 -1.54 14.19
N PHE A 17 4.32 -1.25 12.91
CA PHE A 17 4.43 0.07 12.34
C PHE A 17 3.04 0.70 12.32
N TYR A 18 2.73 1.53 13.33
CA TYR A 18 1.43 2.20 13.40
C TYR A 18 1.36 3.30 12.35
N THR A 19 0.45 3.13 11.40
CA THR A 19 0.15 4.14 10.37
C THR A 19 -0.40 5.38 11.05
N GLN A 20 0.06 6.58 10.65
CA GLN A 20 -0.40 7.81 11.28
C GLN A 20 -1.82 8.17 10.87
N TYR A 21 -2.61 8.68 11.82
CA TYR A 21 -3.97 9.15 11.56
C TYR A 21 -4.04 10.16 10.42
N ILE A 22 -3.08 11.11 10.36
CA ILE A 22 -3.05 12.15 9.32
C ILE A 22 -2.79 11.59 7.92
N ASP A 23 -2.03 10.49 7.81
CA ASP A 23 -1.77 9.84 6.52
C ASP A 23 -3.01 9.08 6.04
N ILE A 24 -3.73 8.42 6.95
CA ILE A 24 -5.02 7.78 6.67
C ILE A 24 -6.03 8.83 6.24
N GLN A 25 -6.15 9.93 6.99
CA GLN A 25 -7.06 11.02 6.66
C GLN A 25 -6.77 11.58 5.27
N LYS A 26 -5.53 11.99 4.98
CA LYS A 26 -5.17 12.55 3.67
C LYS A 26 -5.46 11.58 2.51
N GLU A 27 -5.21 10.29 2.73
CA GLU A 27 -5.49 9.27 1.74
C GLU A 27 -7.00 9.13 1.52
N VAL A 28 -7.79 8.89 2.59
CA VAL A 28 -9.23 8.64 2.52
C VAL A 28 -10.02 9.85 2.00
N GLU A 29 -9.69 11.07 2.42
CA GLU A 29 -10.36 12.29 1.96
C GLU A 29 -10.26 12.44 0.43
N ALA A 30 -9.17 12.01 -0.20
CA ALA A 30 -9.03 12.11 -1.66
C ALA A 30 -10.00 11.20 -2.45
N TYR A 31 -10.50 10.11 -1.83
CA TYR A 31 -11.56 9.28 -2.41
C TYR A 31 -12.92 9.94 -2.22
N LEU A 32 -13.16 10.56 -1.06
CA LEU A 32 -14.39 11.31 -0.76
C LEU A 32 -14.53 12.56 -1.63
N GLU A 33 -13.43 13.27 -1.89
CA GLU A 33 -13.39 14.42 -2.82
C GLU A 33 -13.80 14.01 -4.24
N TYR A 34 -13.48 12.79 -4.65
CA TYR A 34 -13.82 12.26 -5.97
C TYR A 34 -15.23 11.66 -6.01
N ASN A 35 -15.61 10.91 -4.98
CA ASN A 35 -16.93 10.34 -4.80
C ASN A 35 -17.34 10.46 -3.31
N PRO A 36 -18.19 11.43 -2.95
CA PRO A 36 -18.64 11.64 -1.57
C PRO A 36 -19.35 10.43 -0.95
N ASP A 37 -19.89 9.54 -1.77
CA ASP A 37 -20.66 8.38 -1.36
C ASP A 37 -19.86 7.07 -1.42
N VAL A 38 -18.54 7.14 -1.63
CA VAL A 38 -17.67 5.94 -1.77
C VAL A 38 -17.78 4.97 -0.58
N PHE A 39 -18.06 5.48 0.62
CA PHE A 39 -18.28 4.67 1.84
C PHE A 39 -19.74 4.62 2.32
N ARG A 40 -20.67 5.33 1.67
CA ARG A 40 -22.06 5.40 2.11
C ARG A 40 -22.74 4.04 2.00
N ASP A 41 -23.46 3.66 3.05
CA ASP A 41 -24.16 2.38 3.20
C ASP A 41 -23.25 1.15 3.06
N LYS A 42 -21.93 1.33 3.24
CA LYS A 42 -20.94 0.25 3.14
C LYS A 42 -20.61 -0.35 4.48
N VAL A 43 -20.29 -1.65 4.44
CA VAL A 43 -19.63 -2.38 5.52
C VAL A 43 -18.12 -2.28 5.30
N VAL A 44 -17.41 -1.59 6.20
CA VAL A 44 -15.95 -1.43 6.14
C VAL A 44 -15.29 -2.39 7.11
N TYR A 45 -14.27 -3.11 6.67
CA TYR A 45 -13.46 -4.00 7.52
C TYR A 45 -12.03 -3.48 7.67
N CYS A 46 -11.66 -3.14 8.91
CA CYS A 46 -10.33 -2.67 9.30
C CYS A 46 -9.65 -3.73 10.18
N ASN A 47 -9.33 -4.91 9.66
CA ASN A 47 -8.60 -5.93 10.42
C ASN A 47 -7.23 -5.40 10.86
N CYS A 48 -6.82 -5.67 12.10
CA CYS A 48 -5.55 -5.18 12.64
C CYS A 48 -5.06 -6.08 13.77
N ASP A 49 -3.86 -5.81 14.29
CA ASP A 49 -3.33 -6.54 15.44
C ASP A 49 -3.97 -6.07 16.75
N ASP A 50 -4.23 -4.76 16.89
CA ASP A 50 -4.90 -4.17 18.05
C ASP A 50 -5.85 -3.02 17.65
N PRO A 51 -7.19 -3.21 17.77
CA PRO A 51 -8.17 -2.18 17.47
C PRO A 51 -8.03 -0.89 18.29
N PHE A 52 -7.51 -0.95 19.53
CA PHE A 52 -7.36 0.23 20.37
C PHE A 52 -6.21 1.13 19.95
N GLU A 53 -5.24 0.58 19.23
CA GLU A 53 -4.08 1.30 18.72
C GLU A 53 -4.15 1.55 17.21
N SER A 54 -5.09 0.90 16.52
CA SER A 54 -5.31 1.05 15.09
C SER A 54 -5.90 2.41 14.75
N ASN A 55 -5.09 3.27 14.14
CA ASN A 55 -5.57 4.54 13.61
C ASN A 55 -6.57 4.36 12.45
N PHE A 56 -6.61 3.19 11.78
CA PHE A 56 -7.65 2.87 10.80
C PHE A 56 -9.01 2.74 11.49
N PHE A 57 -9.09 1.90 12.52
CA PHE A 57 -10.33 1.76 13.29
C PHE A 57 -10.75 3.10 13.89
N ARG A 58 -9.81 3.81 14.54
CA ARG A 58 -10.04 5.14 15.12
C ARG A 58 -10.59 6.13 14.09
N TYR A 59 -10.00 6.22 12.90
CA TYR A 59 -10.44 7.16 11.87
C TYR A 59 -11.85 6.83 11.38
N PHE A 60 -12.13 5.56 11.05
CA PHE A 60 -13.45 5.17 10.53
C PHE A 60 -14.54 5.24 11.60
N VAL A 61 -14.25 4.90 12.86
CA VAL A 61 -15.27 4.96 13.92
C VAL A 61 -15.62 6.40 14.26
N LEU A 62 -14.63 7.31 14.39
CA LEU A 62 -14.87 8.73 14.66
C LEU A 62 -15.61 9.45 13.52
N ASN A 63 -15.52 8.91 12.30
CA ASN A 63 -16.19 9.47 11.12
C ASN A 63 -17.37 8.60 10.64
N PHE A 64 -17.85 7.65 11.45
CA PHE A 64 -18.87 6.68 11.05
C PHE A 64 -20.13 7.35 10.49
N ASN A 65 -20.70 8.31 11.24
CA ASN A 65 -21.88 9.07 10.82
C ASN A 65 -21.58 9.99 9.63
N ARG A 66 -20.40 10.63 9.60
CA ARG A 66 -19.98 11.52 8.51
C ARG A 66 -19.89 10.77 7.17
N PHE A 67 -19.41 9.53 7.20
CA PHE A 67 -19.31 8.67 6.03
C PHE A 67 -20.61 7.95 5.68
N GLY A 68 -21.60 7.96 6.58
CA GLY A 68 -22.83 7.19 6.42
C GLY A 68 -22.55 5.69 6.34
N LEU A 69 -21.62 5.18 7.16
CA LEU A 69 -21.30 3.75 7.17
C LEU A 69 -22.51 2.94 7.64
N LYS A 70 -22.71 1.77 7.04
CA LYS A 70 -23.69 0.80 7.53
C LYS A 70 -23.15 0.05 8.74
N THR A 71 -21.90 -0.42 8.63
CA THR A 71 -21.23 -1.19 9.67
C THR A 71 -19.72 -1.00 9.56
N LEU A 72 -19.02 -0.93 10.70
CA LEU A 72 -17.57 -0.98 10.80
C LEU A 72 -17.17 -2.24 11.57
N ILE A 73 -16.42 -3.11 10.90
CA ILE A 73 -15.88 -4.35 11.46
C ILE A 73 -14.40 -4.13 11.74
N THR A 74 -13.90 -4.64 12.87
CA THR A 74 -12.46 -4.80 13.11
C THR A 74 -12.18 -6.06 13.90
N THR A 75 -10.97 -6.59 13.77
CA THR A 75 -10.48 -7.74 14.53
C THR A 75 -9.13 -7.38 15.16
N SER A 76 -8.76 -8.11 16.21
CA SER A 76 -7.42 -8.08 16.80
C SER A 76 -6.66 -9.39 16.50
N TYR A 77 -5.34 -9.37 16.60
CA TYR A 77 -4.47 -10.56 16.51
C TYR A 77 -3.95 -10.96 17.88
N LYS A 78 -3.56 -12.22 18.06
CA LYS A 78 -2.99 -12.76 19.30
C LYS A 78 -1.45 -12.87 19.21
N PRO A 79 -0.68 -12.33 20.17
CA PRO A 79 -1.10 -11.66 21.40
C PRO A 79 -1.24 -10.14 21.23
N SER A 80 -2.44 -9.58 21.47
CA SER A 80 -2.62 -8.14 21.64
C SER A 80 -2.29 -7.74 23.10
N PRO A 81 -1.33 -6.82 23.33
CA PRO A 81 -0.96 -6.34 24.67
C PRO A 81 -2.07 -5.56 25.37
N VAL A 82 -2.91 -4.82 24.62
CA VAL A 82 -3.87 -3.85 25.16
C VAL A 82 -5.31 -4.37 25.14
N ALA A 83 -5.74 -5.08 24.10
CA ALA A 83 -7.10 -5.64 24.03
C ALA A 83 -7.41 -6.60 25.18
N ASN A 84 -6.39 -7.27 25.73
CA ASN A 84 -6.53 -8.22 26.84
C ASN A 84 -6.32 -7.60 28.24
N THR A 85 -5.72 -6.40 28.34
CA THR A 85 -5.45 -5.72 29.62
C THR A 85 -6.47 -4.64 29.95
N GLN A 86 -7.08 -3.98 28.96
CA GLN A 86 -8.17 -3.02 29.21
C GLN A 86 -9.49 -3.68 29.61
N ILE A 87 -9.65 -5.00 29.40
CA ILE A 87 -10.73 -5.77 30.01
C ILE A 87 -10.64 -5.72 31.55
N ALA A 88 -9.45 -5.55 32.13
CA ALA A 88 -9.28 -5.37 33.57
C ALA A 88 -9.50 -3.91 34.05
N LEU A 89 -9.56 -2.93 33.13
CA LEU A 89 -10.00 -1.55 33.41
C LEU A 89 -11.54 -1.43 33.39
N PHE A 90 -12.24 -2.51 33.06
CA PHE A 90 -13.69 -2.62 33.13
C PHE A 90 -14.03 -3.36 34.41
N GLY A 91 -14.29 -2.58 35.46
CA GLY A 91 -14.52 -3.08 36.82
C GLY A 91 -15.40 -4.33 36.89
N ASN A 92 -14.99 -5.25 37.76
CA ASN A 92 -15.81 -6.37 38.19
C ASN A 92 -17.14 -5.84 38.74
N ASP A 93 -18.25 -6.02 38.03
CA ASP A 93 -19.56 -6.02 38.66
C ASP A 93 -20.47 -7.08 38.03
N LYS A 94 -20.12 -8.31 38.40
CA LYS A 94 -20.93 -9.47 38.76
C LYS A 94 -20.05 -10.68 38.48
N THR A 95 -19.43 -11.18 39.54
CA THR A 95 -18.56 -12.36 39.55
C THR A 95 -19.13 -13.48 38.67
N PRO A 96 -18.54 -13.78 37.50
CA PRO A 96 -18.61 -15.15 37.01
C PRO A 96 -17.79 -15.97 38.00
N THR A 97 -18.31 -17.14 38.39
CA THR A 97 -17.57 -18.13 39.19
C THR A 97 -16.11 -18.18 38.77
N LYS A 98 -15.18 -17.92 39.69
CA LYS A 98 -13.72 -17.94 39.45
C LYS A 98 -13.33 -19.26 38.77
N SER A 99 -13.16 -19.26 37.45
CA SER A 99 -12.48 -20.36 36.77
C SER A 99 -11.01 -20.31 37.17
N LYS A 100 -10.50 -21.34 37.83
CA LYS A 100 -9.06 -21.49 38.08
C LYS A 100 -8.32 -21.52 36.73
N GLY A 101 -7.58 -20.47 36.40
CA GLY A 101 -6.75 -20.42 35.20
C GLY A 101 -6.31 -18.99 34.84
N ARG A 102 -5.14 -18.85 34.23
CA ARG A 102 -4.65 -17.59 33.64
C ARG A 102 -5.66 -17.10 32.58
N PRO A 103 -5.97 -15.79 32.47
CA PRO A 103 -6.88 -15.30 31.43
C PRO A 103 -6.45 -15.82 30.06
N LYS A 104 -7.36 -16.47 29.32
CA LYS A 104 -7.08 -16.91 27.96
C LYS A 104 -6.92 -15.65 27.10
N ILE A 105 -5.69 -15.38 26.68
CA ILE A 105 -5.40 -14.36 25.67
C ILE A 105 -6.14 -14.81 24.40
N THR A 106 -7.12 -14.03 23.94
CA THR A 106 -7.93 -14.33 22.75
C THR A 106 -7.86 -13.14 21.80
N ALA A 107 -7.92 -13.43 20.51
CA ALA A 107 -8.23 -12.40 19.53
C ALA A 107 -9.70 -11.99 19.69
N ASN A 108 -10.08 -10.80 19.23
CA ASN A 108 -11.43 -10.27 19.40
C ASN A 108 -11.96 -9.73 18.07
N LYS A 109 -13.28 -9.77 17.90
CA LYS A 109 -14.00 -9.03 16.87
C LYS A 109 -14.81 -7.90 17.49
N PHE A 110 -14.93 -6.82 16.76
CA PHE A 110 -15.76 -5.66 17.08
C PHE A 110 -16.61 -5.33 15.86
N ILE A 111 -17.91 -5.15 16.07
CA ILE A 111 -18.86 -4.76 15.04
C ILE A 111 -19.58 -3.50 15.54
N ILE A 112 -19.40 -2.39 14.83
CA ILE A 112 -20.04 -1.11 15.13
C ILE A 112 -21.12 -0.88 14.08
N ASN A 113 -22.38 -0.77 14.51
CA ASN A 113 -23.52 -0.45 13.64
C ASN A 113 -24.08 0.95 13.91
N GLU A 114 -23.77 1.53 15.07
CA GLU A 114 -24.25 2.85 15.46
C GLU A 114 -23.20 3.54 16.32
N VAL A 115 -23.09 4.87 16.19
CA VAL A 115 -22.33 5.70 17.11
C VAL A 115 -23.11 6.96 17.50
N HIS A 116 -23.17 7.25 18.80
CA HIS A 116 -23.72 8.49 19.34
C HIS A 116 -22.97 8.89 20.62
N ASP A 117 -22.98 10.18 20.95
CA ASP A 117 -22.53 10.64 22.26
C ASP A 117 -23.45 10.03 23.34
N ILE A 118 -22.87 9.22 24.24
CA ILE A 118 -23.61 8.48 25.26
C ILE A 118 -23.50 9.13 26.64
N ASP A 119 -22.52 10.01 26.88
CA ASP A 119 -22.41 10.73 28.15
C ASP A 119 -22.95 12.15 28.10
N GLY A 120 -23.32 12.63 26.91
CA GLY A 120 -24.03 13.89 26.71
C GLY A 120 -23.13 15.09 26.89
N ASP A 121 -21.81 14.92 26.71
CA ASP A 121 -20.84 16.02 26.80
C ASP A 121 -20.77 16.88 25.52
N GLY A 122 -21.44 16.47 24.45
CA GLY A 122 -21.50 17.14 23.16
C GLY A 122 -20.40 16.74 22.18
N GLU A 123 -19.48 15.83 22.54
CA GLU A 123 -18.37 15.37 21.70
C GLU A 123 -18.27 13.84 21.60
N PHE A 124 -18.61 13.27 20.44
CA PHE A 124 -18.39 11.84 20.20
C PHE A 124 -16.90 11.48 20.13
N ASN A 125 -16.45 10.58 21.00
CA ASN A 125 -15.06 10.14 21.07
C ASN A 125 -14.91 8.62 21.35
N LEU A 126 -13.66 8.14 21.45
CA LEU A 126 -13.37 6.71 21.65
C LEU A 126 -13.87 6.16 23.00
N LYS A 127 -14.08 7.02 24.02
CA LYS A 127 -14.64 6.58 25.30
C LYS A 127 -16.12 6.20 25.13
N ASP A 128 -16.86 6.90 24.28
CA ASP A 128 -18.25 6.58 23.98
C ASP A 128 -18.37 5.26 23.23
N VAL A 129 -17.50 5.04 22.25
CA VAL A 129 -17.39 3.73 21.56
C VAL A 129 -17.15 2.61 22.56
N ALA A 130 -16.24 2.80 23.51
CA ALA A 130 -15.96 1.80 24.54
C ALA A 130 -17.16 1.56 25.46
N LYS A 131 -17.92 2.60 25.84
CA LYS A 131 -19.15 2.48 26.64
C LYS A 131 -20.26 1.76 25.85
N GLN A 132 -20.44 2.08 24.58
CA GLN A 132 -21.43 1.45 23.71
C GLN A 132 -21.13 -0.04 23.48
N LEU A 133 -19.87 -0.40 23.26
CA LEU A 133 -19.44 -1.80 23.15
C LEU A 133 -19.71 -2.60 24.43
N LYS A 134 -19.58 -1.99 25.62
CA LYS A 134 -19.96 -2.63 26.89
C LYS A 134 -21.45 -2.81 27.05
N ALA A 135 -22.24 -1.83 26.59
CA ALA A 135 -23.69 -1.93 26.63
C ALA A 135 -24.21 -3.06 25.73
N ASN A 136 -23.45 -3.40 24.68
CA ASN A 136 -23.67 -4.54 23.78
C ASN A 136 -25.12 -4.61 23.24
N LYS A 137 -25.67 -3.45 22.85
CA LYS A 137 -27.02 -3.30 22.29
C LYS A 137 -27.02 -3.31 20.76
N HIS A 138 -26.40 -2.28 20.17
CA HIS A 138 -26.30 -2.10 18.72
C HIS A 138 -24.88 -2.39 18.19
N ASN A 139 -23.88 -2.37 19.08
CA ASN A 139 -22.50 -2.68 18.78
C ASN A 139 -22.11 -3.97 19.50
N GLU A 140 -21.31 -4.81 18.85
CA GLU A 140 -20.94 -6.12 19.36
C GLU A 140 -19.44 -6.22 19.63
N TRP A 141 -19.11 -6.84 20.77
CA TRP A 141 -17.76 -7.31 21.07
C TRP A 141 -17.79 -8.80 21.44
N MET A 142 -16.95 -9.59 20.79
CA MET A 142 -16.81 -11.02 21.10
C MET A 142 -15.38 -11.53 20.92
N PRO A 143 -14.91 -12.46 21.76
CA PRO A 143 -13.67 -13.18 21.50
C PRO A 143 -13.81 -14.08 20.26
N LEU A 144 -12.74 -14.18 19.50
CA LEU A 144 -12.56 -15.14 18.41
C LEU A 144 -12.08 -16.49 18.97
N GLY A 145 -12.50 -17.58 18.32
CA GLY A 145 -12.01 -18.92 18.62
C GLY A 145 -10.56 -19.12 18.18
N ALA A 146 -10.15 -18.50 17.08
CA ALA A 146 -8.80 -18.52 16.51
C ALA A 146 -7.91 -17.36 17.03
N ASP A 147 -6.75 -17.18 16.38
CA ASP A 147 -5.73 -16.19 16.74
C ASP A 147 -5.89 -14.82 16.04
N GLY A 148 -6.91 -14.68 15.18
CA GLY A 148 -7.16 -13.45 14.41
C GLY A 148 -6.37 -13.36 13.10
N ASP A 149 -5.69 -14.44 12.67
CA ASP A 149 -5.09 -14.51 11.35
C ASP A 149 -6.17 -14.31 10.28
N PHE A 150 -5.89 -13.46 9.28
CA PHE A 150 -6.84 -13.15 8.19
C PHE A 150 -7.26 -14.38 7.37
N ARG A 151 -6.53 -15.49 7.50
CA ARG A 151 -6.81 -16.77 6.84
C ARG A 151 -7.73 -17.67 7.65
N SER A 152 -7.98 -17.36 8.92
CA SER A 152 -8.91 -18.12 9.77
C SER A 152 -10.35 -18.03 9.25
N ASP A 153 -11.13 -19.10 9.41
CA ASP A 153 -12.52 -19.15 8.94
C ASP A 153 -13.39 -18.02 9.50
N GLU A 154 -13.14 -17.62 10.75
CA GLU A 154 -13.84 -16.50 11.39
C GLU A 154 -13.50 -15.16 10.71
N CYS A 155 -12.22 -14.87 10.47
CA CYS A 155 -11.80 -13.66 9.76
C CYS A 155 -12.25 -13.65 8.29
N VAL A 156 -12.25 -14.81 7.62
CA VAL A 156 -12.77 -14.96 6.26
C VAL A 156 -14.29 -14.73 6.23
N SER A 157 -15.02 -15.19 7.24
CA SER A 157 -16.46 -14.93 7.37
C SER A 157 -16.75 -13.44 7.56
N LEU A 158 -15.95 -12.74 8.37
CA LEU A 158 -16.05 -11.29 8.55
C LEU A 158 -15.68 -10.53 7.26
N LEU A 159 -14.63 -10.96 6.56
CA LEU A 159 -14.27 -10.43 5.25
C LEU A 159 -15.44 -10.57 4.26
N LYS A 160 -16.09 -11.74 4.20
CA LYS A 160 -17.23 -11.96 3.30
C LYS A 160 -18.38 -10.98 3.54
N GLN A 161 -18.60 -10.57 4.79
CA GLN A 161 -19.63 -9.61 5.18
C GLN A 161 -19.30 -8.15 4.79
N SER A 162 -18.03 -7.83 4.55
CA SER A 162 -17.62 -6.46 4.22
C SER A 162 -17.69 -6.13 2.74
N ASP A 163 -17.88 -4.86 2.41
CA ASP A 163 -17.80 -4.35 1.04
C ASP A 163 -16.38 -3.84 0.73
N ILE A 164 -15.78 -3.14 1.71
CA ILE A 164 -14.50 -2.47 1.58
C ILE A 164 -13.57 -2.90 2.71
N VAL A 165 -12.31 -3.20 2.37
CA VAL A 165 -11.25 -3.47 3.34
C VAL A 165 -10.26 -2.30 3.40
N VAL A 166 -9.99 -1.78 4.59
CA VAL A 166 -9.03 -0.67 4.78
C VAL A 166 -8.04 -1.00 5.90
N THR A 167 -6.79 -1.30 5.56
CA THR A 167 -5.80 -1.78 6.55
C THR A 167 -4.34 -1.65 6.12
N ASN A 168 -3.42 -1.93 7.04
CA ASN A 168 -2.00 -2.18 6.81
C ASN A 168 -1.69 -3.67 7.01
N PRO A 169 -1.77 -4.51 5.95
CA PRO A 169 -1.53 -5.94 6.07
C PRO A 169 -0.03 -6.26 6.27
N PRO A 170 0.30 -7.44 6.82
CA PRO A 170 1.70 -7.86 6.95
C PRO A 170 2.38 -7.98 5.57
N PHE A 171 3.45 -7.23 5.34
CA PHE A 171 4.11 -7.15 4.03
C PHE A 171 4.63 -8.49 3.52
N SER A 172 5.01 -9.40 4.43
CA SER A 172 5.46 -10.76 4.08
C SER A 172 4.34 -11.63 3.47
N LEU A 173 3.08 -11.33 3.78
CA LEU A 173 1.91 -12.05 3.28
C LEU A 173 1.11 -11.21 2.26
N PHE A 174 1.64 -10.08 1.79
CA PHE A 174 0.94 -9.13 0.92
C PHE A 174 0.34 -9.78 -0.34
N ARG A 175 1.08 -10.68 -0.99
CA ARG A 175 0.59 -11.39 -2.21
C ARG A 175 -0.61 -12.30 -1.91
N GLU A 176 -0.55 -13.04 -0.81
CA GLU A 176 -1.63 -13.93 -0.36
C GLU A 176 -2.85 -13.10 0.06
N TYR A 177 -2.62 -12.00 0.77
CA TYR A 177 -3.66 -11.08 1.20
C TYR A 177 -4.38 -10.43 0.00
N VAL A 178 -3.64 -9.85 -0.95
CA VAL A 178 -4.24 -9.28 -2.18
C VAL A 178 -5.02 -10.35 -2.94
N LYS A 179 -4.49 -11.57 -3.07
CA LYS A 179 -5.21 -12.68 -3.70
C LYS A 179 -6.57 -12.94 -3.00
N GLN A 180 -6.59 -13.00 -1.67
CA GLN A 180 -7.82 -13.22 -0.91
C GLN A 180 -8.86 -12.11 -1.14
N LEU A 181 -8.42 -10.84 -1.21
CA LEU A 181 -9.29 -9.70 -1.49
C LEU A 181 -9.94 -9.79 -2.88
N PHE A 182 -9.17 -10.18 -3.90
CA PHE A 182 -9.69 -10.40 -5.25
C PHE A 182 -10.60 -11.63 -5.34
N ASP A 183 -10.22 -12.75 -4.72
CA ASP A 183 -11.04 -13.97 -4.69
C ASP A 183 -12.39 -13.74 -3.98
N SER A 184 -12.45 -12.77 -3.07
CA SER A 184 -13.65 -12.38 -2.32
C SER A 184 -14.38 -11.17 -2.91
N ASP A 185 -13.97 -10.68 -4.09
CA ASP A 185 -14.52 -9.51 -4.79
C ASP A 185 -14.63 -8.26 -3.92
N LYS A 186 -13.57 -7.95 -3.17
CA LYS A 186 -13.56 -6.81 -2.24
C LYS A 186 -13.01 -5.56 -2.89
N LYS A 187 -13.64 -4.44 -2.54
CA LYS A 187 -12.99 -3.15 -2.67
C LYS A 187 -11.98 -2.98 -1.53
N PHE A 188 -10.88 -2.29 -1.79
CA PHE A 188 -9.86 -2.15 -0.76
C PHE A 188 -9.01 -0.89 -0.89
N LEU A 189 -8.46 -0.46 0.24
CA LEU A 189 -7.42 0.54 0.38
C LEU A 189 -6.41 0.03 1.40
N ILE A 190 -5.25 -0.45 0.92
CA ILE A 190 -4.27 -1.13 1.76
C ILE A 190 -2.88 -0.56 1.60
N ILE A 191 -2.07 -0.71 2.64
CA ILE A 191 -0.67 -0.31 2.61
C ILE A 191 0.21 -1.48 2.18
N GLY A 192 1.24 -1.21 1.38
CA GLY A 192 2.23 -2.22 1.02
C GLY A 192 3.60 -1.61 0.73
N SER A 193 4.61 -2.47 0.61
CA SER A 193 5.92 -2.04 0.12
C SER A 193 5.84 -1.70 -1.38
N MET A 194 6.54 -0.64 -1.79
CA MET A 194 6.74 -0.23 -3.17
C MET A 194 7.34 -1.35 -4.03
N ASN A 195 8.13 -2.24 -3.43
CA ASN A 195 8.65 -3.43 -4.11
C ASN A 195 7.54 -4.33 -4.66
N ALA A 196 6.37 -4.34 -4.01
CA ALA A 196 5.23 -5.15 -4.42
C ALA A 196 4.70 -4.79 -5.81
N ILE A 197 4.91 -3.56 -6.28
CA ILE A 197 4.59 -3.13 -7.64
C ILE A 197 5.18 -4.08 -8.68
N THR A 198 6.39 -4.58 -8.41
CA THR A 198 7.16 -5.39 -9.37
C THR A 198 6.94 -6.89 -9.21
N TYR A 199 6.08 -7.31 -8.28
CA TYR A 199 5.80 -8.73 -8.07
C TYR A 199 5.01 -9.30 -9.25
N LYS A 200 5.29 -10.56 -9.60
CA LYS A 200 4.70 -11.25 -10.76
C LYS A 200 3.18 -11.34 -10.68
N GLU A 201 2.64 -11.40 -9.45
CA GLU A 201 1.22 -11.50 -9.16
C GLU A 201 0.52 -10.13 -9.05
N ILE A 202 1.28 -9.05 -8.79
CA ILE A 202 0.73 -7.70 -8.55
C ILE A 202 0.82 -6.83 -9.80
N PHE A 203 1.95 -6.83 -10.52
CA PHE A 203 2.11 -5.99 -11.71
C PHE A 203 1.03 -6.22 -12.78
N PRO A 204 0.59 -7.47 -13.07
CA PRO A 204 -0.51 -7.69 -14.00
C PRO A 204 -1.81 -7.00 -13.58
N LEU A 205 -2.11 -6.97 -12.27
CA LEU A 205 -3.30 -6.28 -11.75
C LEU A 205 -3.21 -4.75 -11.95
N LEU A 206 -2.01 -4.18 -11.80
CA LEU A 206 -1.75 -2.76 -12.10
C LEU A 206 -1.89 -2.46 -13.59
N LYS A 207 -1.26 -3.28 -14.43
CA LYS A 207 -1.28 -3.14 -15.89
C LYS A 207 -2.70 -3.25 -16.45
N ASP A 208 -3.48 -4.21 -15.95
CA ASP A 208 -4.83 -4.50 -16.44
C ASP A 208 -5.90 -3.62 -15.76
N ASN A 209 -5.50 -2.55 -15.05
CA ASN A 209 -6.39 -1.62 -14.36
C ASN A 209 -7.34 -2.25 -13.33
N LYS A 210 -6.94 -3.38 -12.73
CA LYS A 210 -7.69 -4.06 -11.66
C LYS A 210 -7.37 -3.53 -10.27
N MET A 211 -6.18 -2.94 -10.10
CA MET A 211 -5.76 -2.18 -8.94
C MET A 211 -4.81 -1.05 -9.38
N TRP A 212 -4.57 -0.08 -8.51
CA TRP A 212 -3.66 1.05 -8.73
C TRP A 212 -3.02 1.51 -7.41
N LEU A 213 -2.06 2.43 -7.53
CA LEU A 213 -1.53 3.12 -6.37
C LEU A 213 -2.55 4.14 -5.87
N GLY A 214 -2.59 4.37 -4.56
CA GLY A 214 -3.56 5.29 -3.96
C GLY A 214 -3.40 6.77 -4.37
N ALA A 215 -4.26 7.60 -3.81
CA ALA A 215 -4.35 9.02 -4.12
C ALA A 215 -3.26 9.87 -3.45
N GLY A 216 -2.63 9.40 -2.37
CA GLY A 216 -1.62 10.11 -1.61
C GLY A 216 -0.24 10.21 -2.28
N LYS A 217 0.78 10.60 -1.52
CA LYS A 217 2.17 10.65 -2.04
C LYS A 217 2.75 9.23 -2.08
N ASN A 218 2.50 8.53 -3.18
CA ASN A 218 3.09 7.22 -3.49
C ASN A 218 4.46 7.35 -4.18
N ASP A 219 5.26 8.35 -3.78
CA ASP A 219 6.56 8.66 -4.39
C ASP A 219 7.74 7.96 -3.71
N GLY A 220 7.46 7.02 -2.80
CA GLY A 220 8.45 6.20 -2.12
C GLY A 220 9.23 6.93 -1.02
N ARG A 221 8.85 8.16 -0.66
CA ARG A 221 9.44 8.87 0.47
C ARG A 221 9.23 8.09 1.78
N ASN A 222 10.13 8.37 2.71
CA ASN A 222 10.11 7.85 4.07
C ASN A 222 8.75 8.15 4.73
N VAL A 223 7.95 7.12 4.97
CA VAL A 223 6.75 7.21 5.80
C VAL A 223 7.16 6.95 7.23
N TRP A 224 6.77 7.84 8.14
CA TRP A 224 7.12 7.77 9.55
C TRP A 224 6.10 6.94 10.30
N TYR A 225 6.56 5.93 11.01
CA TYR A 225 5.74 5.07 11.85
C TYR A 225 6.13 5.27 13.30
N GLN A 226 5.12 5.36 14.17
CA GLN A 226 5.36 5.17 15.59
C GLN A 226 5.76 3.71 15.79
N VAL A 227 6.83 3.47 16.55
CA VAL A 227 7.30 2.12 16.89
C VAL A 227 7.20 1.90 18.40
N PRO A 228 7.06 0.65 18.88
CA PRO A 228 7.03 0.34 20.31
C PRO A 228 8.28 0.80 21.05
N ASP A 229 8.17 1.04 22.36
CA ASP A 229 9.31 1.47 23.18
C ASP A 229 10.45 0.44 23.22
N SER A 230 10.14 -0.85 23.00
CA SER A 230 11.12 -1.93 22.88
C SER A 230 11.91 -1.91 21.57
N TYR A 231 11.53 -1.08 20.60
CA TYR A 231 12.22 -1.01 19.31
C TYR A 231 13.52 -0.19 19.45
N GLU A 232 14.67 -0.85 19.20
CA GLU A 232 16.00 -0.23 19.35
C GLU A 232 16.39 0.62 18.13
N ASN A 233 16.00 0.19 16.92
CA ASN A 233 16.34 0.85 15.67
C ASN A 233 15.28 1.88 15.27
N PHE A 234 15.30 3.04 15.92
CA PHE A 234 14.42 4.18 15.61
C PHE A 234 15.23 5.39 15.13
N HIS A 235 14.58 6.32 14.44
CA HIS A 235 15.21 7.46 13.78
C HIS A 235 15.00 8.77 14.54
N LYS A 236 13.87 8.93 15.26
CA LYS A 236 13.63 10.10 16.12
C LYS A 236 12.71 9.79 17.31
N LYS A 237 12.72 10.66 18.32
CA LYS A 237 11.81 10.62 19.48
C LYS A 237 11.09 11.96 19.61
N GLU A 238 9.76 11.94 19.68
CA GLU A 238 8.92 13.13 19.83
C GLU A 238 7.82 12.84 20.86
N SER A 239 7.63 13.73 21.84
CA SER A 239 6.60 13.61 22.90
C SER A 239 6.61 12.25 23.62
N GLY A 240 7.80 11.73 23.94
CA GLY A 240 7.97 10.45 24.63
C GLY A 240 7.90 9.22 23.73
N LYS A 241 7.43 9.34 22.49
CA LYS A 241 7.23 8.21 21.55
C LYS A 241 8.38 8.08 20.56
N LYS A 242 8.76 6.85 20.21
CA LYS A 242 9.77 6.52 19.20
C LYS A 242 9.16 6.44 17.80
N TYR A 243 9.92 6.89 16.80
CA TYR A 243 9.54 6.82 15.39
C TYR A 243 10.66 6.25 14.54
N ALA A 244 10.33 5.30 13.67
CA ALA A 244 11.19 4.86 12.58
C ALA A 244 10.51 5.22 11.25
N TYR A 245 11.29 5.43 10.19
CA TYR A 245 10.71 5.49 8.87
C TYR A 245 10.90 4.16 8.15
N VAL A 246 9.90 3.78 7.36
CA VAL A 246 10.05 2.73 6.36
C VAL A 246 10.06 3.42 5.01
N ALA A 247 11.18 3.31 4.30
CA ALA A 247 11.30 3.81 2.94
C ALA A 247 10.47 2.92 2.01
N GLY A 248 9.81 3.54 1.02
CA GLY A 248 9.08 2.80 0.00
C GLY A 248 7.83 2.11 0.53
N THR A 249 7.05 2.75 1.39
CA THR A 249 5.67 2.34 1.65
C THR A 249 4.70 3.14 0.77
N VAL A 250 3.73 2.47 0.16
CA VAL A 250 2.73 3.06 -0.74
C VAL A 250 1.35 2.46 -0.49
N TRP A 251 0.32 3.20 -0.88
CA TRP A 251 -1.06 2.71 -0.89
C TRP A 251 -1.36 1.95 -2.17
N PHE A 252 -2.10 0.86 -2.04
CA PHE A 252 -2.68 0.07 -3.13
C PHE A 252 -4.20 0.01 -2.95
N THR A 253 -4.93 0.17 -4.05
CA THR A 253 -6.38 0.23 -4.00
C THR A 253 -7.01 -0.20 -5.32
N ASN A 254 -8.31 -0.52 -5.28
CA ASN A 254 -9.19 -0.61 -6.45
C ASN A 254 -10.45 0.28 -6.27
N LEU A 255 -10.37 1.25 -5.34
CA LEU A 255 -11.31 2.36 -5.18
C LEU A 255 -10.84 3.52 -6.05
N ASP A 256 -11.79 4.14 -6.75
CA ASP A 256 -11.47 5.16 -7.72
C ASP A 256 -11.19 6.51 -7.05
N HIS A 257 -10.32 7.33 -7.64
CA HIS A 257 -9.91 8.60 -7.05
C HIS A 257 -9.50 9.63 -8.10
N GLY A 258 -9.66 10.92 -7.80
CA GLY A 258 -9.47 12.01 -8.77
C GLY A 258 -8.10 12.04 -9.43
N ARG A 259 -7.02 11.71 -8.71
CA ARG A 259 -5.66 11.68 -9.30
C ARG A 259 -5.50 10.71 -10.48
N ARG A 260 -6.31 9.64 -10.53
CA ARG A 260 -6.28 8.65 -11.62
C ARG A 260 -6.74 9.27 -12.94
N HIS A 261 -7.52 10.34 -12.88
CA HIS A 261 -8.09 11.03 -14.03
C HIS A 261 -7.40 12.36 -14.32
N GLN A 262 -6.31 12.67 -13.61
CA GLN A 262 -5.55 13.89 -13.85
C GLN A 262 -4.54 13.65 -14.98
N PRO A 263 -4.71 14.26 -16.16
CA PRO A 263 -3.74 14.11 -17.24
C PRO A 263 -2.41 14.77 -16.84
N LEU A 264 -1.31 14.11 -17.17
CA LEU A 264 0.01 14.67 -17.06
C LEU A 264 0.18 15.81 -18.07
N PRO A 265 0.66 17.00 -17.65
CA PRO A 265 1.07 18.03 -18.58
C PRO A 265 2.34 17.59 -19.31
N LEU A 266 2.24 17.46 -20.63
CA LEU A 266 3.34 16.99 -21.49
C LEU A 266 3.77 18.10 -22.45
N MET A 267 5.03 18.05 -22.88
CA MET A 267 5.61 18.88 -23.94
C MET A 267 5.81 18.00 -25.19
N THR A 268 5.91 18.62 -26.35
CA THR A 268 6.33 17.90 -27.57
C THR A 268 7.78 17.42 -27.43
N GLU A 269 8.16 16.37 -28.15
CA GLU A 269 9.53 15.87 -28.22
C GLU A 269 10.50 17.00 -28.61
N LYS A 270 10.13 17.81 -29.61
CA LYS A 270 10.93 18.96 -30.06
C LYS A 270 11.17 19.97 -28.93
N GLU A 271 10.16 20.28 -28.14
CA GLU A 271 10.28 21.20 -27.01
C GLU A 271 11.13 20.61 -25.88
N ILE A 272 10.99 19.31 -25.60
CA ILE A 272 11.80 18.63 -24.58
C ILE A 272 13.28 18.65 -24.99
N ILE A 273 13.58 18.34 -26.25
CA ILE A 273 14.93 18.44 -26.81
C ILE A 273 15.43 19.88 -26.71
N LYS A 274 14.63 20.86 -27.13
CA LYS A 274 15.03 22.27 -27.16
C LYS A 274 15.28 22.85 -25.77
N PHE A 275 14.44 22.56 -24.78
CA PHE A 275 14.44 23.26 -23.50
C PHE A 275 14.98 22.43 -22.32
N VAL A 276 14.93 21.10 -22.39
CA VAL A 276 15.22 20.23 -21.24
C VAL A 276 16.46 19.36 -21.48
N THR A 277 16.44 18.47 -22.46
CA THR A 277 17.49 17.45 -22.64
C THR A 277 18.65 17.94 -23.49
N LYS A 278 18.41 18.90 -24.41
CA LYS A 278 19.37 19.38 -25.43
C LYS A 278 19.88 18.28 -26.37
N LYS A 279 19.29 17.10 -26.32
CA LYS A 279 19.67 15.89 -27.07
C LYS A 279 18.43 15.02 -27.32
N PRO A 280 18.37 14.27 -28.43
CA PRO A 280 17.27 13.35 -28.72
C PRO A 280 17.15 12.26 -27.65
N PHE A 281 16.02 11.56 -27.59
CA PHE A 281 15.90 10.38 -26.73
C PHE A 281 16.72 9.22 -27.28
N GLU A 282 17.32 8.43 -26.38
CA GLU A 282 17.98 7.19 -26.76
C GLU A 282 16.96 6.12 -27.10
N LYS A 283 17.31 5.24 -28.04
CA LYS A 283 16.52 4.06 -28.40
C LYS A 283 17.14 2.83 -27.80
N TYR A 284 16.32 1.88 -27.34
CA TYR A 284 16.88 0.59 -26.92
C TYR A 284 17.37 -0.20 -28.13
N ASP A 285 18.51 -0.87 -27.96
CA ASP A 285 19.11 -1.71 -29.00
C ASP A 285 18.34 -3.02 -29.18
N ASN A 286 17.72 -3.52 -28.11
CA ASN A 286 17.07 -4.83 -28.08
C ASN A 286 15.53 -4.77 -28.00
N TYR A 287 14.93 -3.58 -28.12
CA TYR A 287 13.49 -3.38 -28.06
C TYR A 287 13.08 -2.09 -28.78
N ASP A 288 12.00 -2.11 -29.56
CA ASP A 288 11.52 -0.92 -30.29
C ASP A 288 10.79 0.07 -29.36
N ALA A 289 11.57 0.81 -28.58
CA ALA A 289 11.11 1.87 -27.69
C ALA A 289 12.22 2.89 -27.43
N ILE A 290 11.83 4.08 -26.95
CA ILE A 290 12.78 5.08 -26.43
C ILE A 290 12.92 4.99 -24.90
N GLU A 291 14.10 5.35 -24.41
CA GLU A 291 14.37 5.58 -23.00
C GLU A 291 13.94 6.98 -22.59
N VAL A 292 13.00 7.07 -21.64
CA VAL A 292 12.53 8.34 -21.07
C VAL A 292 12.87 8.34 -19.57
N PRO A 293 14.03 8.88 -19.16
CA PRO A 293 14.54 8.68 -17.81
C PRO A 293 13.77 9.44 -16.73
N LEU A 294 12.96 10.43 -17.12
CA LEU A 294 12.21 11.29 -16.19
C LEU A 294 10.76 11.42 -16.66
N VAL A 295 9.80 11.19 -15.75
CA VAL A 295 8.35 11.28 -16.05
C VAL A 295 7.94 12.62 -16.64
N LYS A 296 8.59 13.72 -16.24
CA LYS A 296 8.31 15.07 -16.77
C LYS A 296 8.76 15.27 -18.22
N ASN A 297 9.56 14.35 -18.76
CA ASN A 297 10.07 14.39 -20.13
C ASN A 297 9.34 13.38 -21.02
N ILE A 298 8.16 12.89 -20.64
CA ILE A 298 7.34 12.06 -21.53
C ILE A 298 6.84 12.97 -22.67
N PRO A 299 7.19 12.72 -23.95
CA PRO A 299 6.73 13.51 -25.07
C PRO A 299 5.23 13.29 -25.35
N SER A 300 4.51 14.35 -25.74
CA SER A 300 3.07 14.30 -26.07
C SER A 300 2.75 13.78 -27.48
N ASP A 301 3.77 13.74 -28.33
CA ASP A 301 3.70 13.51 -29.78
C ASP A 301 4.44 12.22 -30.23
N TYR A 302 5.00 11.45 -29.30
CA TYR A 302 5.67 10.18 -29.62
C TYR A 302 4.69 9.00 -29.65
N GLY A 303 4.43 8.50 -30.86
CA GLY A 303 3.48 7.39 -31.08
C GLY A 303 4.02 5.97 -30.80
N GLY A 304 5.31 5.83 -30.47
CA GLY A 304 5.95 4.55 -30.16
C GLY A 304 5.84 4.14 -28.69
N VAL A 305 6.55 3.07 -28.32
CA VAL A 305 6.65 2.63 -26.92
C VAL A 305 7.71 3.45 -26.20
N MET A 306 7.47 3.78 -24.94
CA MET A 306 8.39 4.53 -24.09
C MET A 306 8.67 3.73 -22.82
N GLY A 307 9.95 3.58 -22.47
CA GLY A 307 10.36 3.09 -21.16
C GLY A 307 10.49 4.23 -20.17
N VAL A 308 9.63 4.25 -19.15
CA VAL A 308 9.60 5.27 -18.09
C VAL A 308 9.95 4.68 -16.71
N PRO A 309 10.38 5.49 -15.72
CA PRO A 309 10.67 4.98 -14.38
C PRO A 309 9.42 4.47 -13.67
N ILE A 310 9.58 3.52 -12.72
CA ILE A 310 8.47 2.96 -11.91
C ILE A 310 7.65 4.05 -11.18
N SER A 311 8.29 5.15 -10.77
CA SER A 311 7.61 6.27 -10.11
C SER A 311 6.50 6.91 -10.97
N TYR A 312 6.50 6.65 -12.28
CA TYR A 312 5.39 6.98 -13.19
C TYR A 312 4.03 6.47 -12.70
N LEU A 313 3.96 5.27 -12.09
CA LEU A 313 2.69 4.66 -11.70
C LEU A 313 1.89 5.50 -10.70
N SER A 314 2.55 6.35 -9.90
CA SER A 314 1.88 7.29 -8.99
C SER A 314 1.12 8.42 -9.71
N LYS A 315 1.35 8.56 -11.02
CA LYS A 315 0.82 9.59 -11.92
C LYS A 315 0.11 8.98 -13.12
N TYR A 316 -0.09 7.66 -13.11
CA TYR A 316 -0.68 6.95 -14.24
C TYR A 316 -2.15 7.31 -14.37
N ASN A 317 -2.48 7.88 -15.53
CA ASN A 317 -3.85 8.10 -15.97
C ASN A 317 -4.17 7.11 -17.12
N PRO A 318 -5.14 6.20 -16.95
CA PRO A 318 -5.52 5.20 -17.95
C PRO A 318 -6.24 5.79 -19.19
N GLU A 319 -6.80 7.01 -19.11
CA GLU A 319 -7.31 7.73 -20.29
C GLU A 319 -6.18 8.29 -21.15
N GLN A 320 -5.07 8.70 -20.54
CA GLN A 320 -3.93 9.29 -21.27
C GLN A 320 -2.95 8.24 -21.81
N PHE A 321 -2.72 7.18 -21.05
CA PHE A 321 -1.69 6.18 -21.36
C PHE A 321 -2.21 4.75 -21.24
N LYS A 322 -1.51 3.84 -21.91
CA LYS A 322 -1.63 2.39 -21.75
C LYS A 322 -0.32 1.84 -21.20
N ILE A 323 -0.40 1.06 -20.13
CA ILE A 323 0.73 0.24 -19.65
C ILE A 323 0.79 -1.03 -20.51
N LEU A 324 1.95 -1.25 -21.12
CA LEU A 324 2.21 -2.42 -21.96
C LEU A 324 2.89 -3.55 -21.18
N GLY A 325 3.78 -3.21 -20.25
CA GLY A 325 4.55 -4.19 -19.51
C GLY A 325 5.55 -3.58 -18.55
N LEU A 326 6.21 -4.45 -17.80
CA LEU A 326 7.40 -4.14 -17.01
C LEU A 326 8.59 -4.71 -17.76
N SER A 327 9.69 -3.97 -17.88
CA SER A 327 10.87 -4.42 -18.65
C SER A 327 11.35 -5.80 -18.19
N ARG A 328 11.31 -6.07 -16.88
CA ARG A 328 11.64 -7.36 -16.27
C ARG A 328 10.88 -8.56 -16.85
N TYR A 329 9.63 -8.37 -17.27
CA TYR A 329 8.75 -9.43 -17.78
C TYR A 329 8.50 -9.33 -19.29
N THR A 330 9.13 -8.35 -19.94
CA THR A 330 8.94 -8.12 -21.37
C THR A 330 9.93 -8.96 -22.14
N LYS A 331 9.45 -9.63 -23.20
CA LYS A 331 10.32 -10.36 -24.12
C LYS A 331 11.02 -9.35 -25.04
N THR A 332 12.33 -9.22 -24.90
CA THR A 332 13.19 -8.44 -25.79
C THR A 332 13.83 -9.33 -26.85
N GLN A 333 14.56 -8.72 -27.78
CA GLN A 333 15.41 -9.46 -28.72
C GLN A 333 16.66 -10.06 -28.04
N GLY A 334 16.90 -9.72 -26.76
CA GLY A 334 18.11 -10.06 -26.03
C GLY A 334 19.28 -9.13 -26.38
N MET A 335 20.21 -8.93 -25.45
CA MET A 335 21.42 -8.14 -25.70
C MET A 335 22.29 -8.82 -26.77
N SER A 336 22.79 -8.05 -27.74
CA SER A 336 23.72 -8.56 -28.75
C SER A 336 25.10 -8.84 -28.14
N LYS A 337 25.88 -9.73 -28.76
CA LYS A 337 27.28 -9.95 -28.37
C LYS A 337 28.09 -8.65 -28.34
N ALA A 338 27.90 -7.80 -29.36
CA ALA A 338 28.60 -6.51 -29.47
C ALA A 338 28.29 -5.57 -28.28
N PHE A 339 27.03 -5.55 -27.81
CA PHE A 339 26.65 -4.79 -26.62
C PHE A 339 27.34 -5.31 -25.37
N VAL A 340 27.32 -6.64 -25.17
CA VAL A 340 27.92 -7.30 -24.01
C VAL A 340 29.44 -7.05 -23.96
N ASP A 341 30.13 -7.18 -25.09
CA ASP A 341 31.56 -6.90 -25.20
C ASP A 341 31.87 -5.44 -24.87
N ALA A 342 31.08 -4.50 -25.42
CA ALA A 342 31.22 -3.07 -25.11
C ALA A 342 30.98 -2.79 -23.62
N TYR A 343 30.00 -3.45 -23.00
CA TYR A 343 29.65 -3.27 -21.60
C TYR A 343 30.82 -3.64 -20.68
N TYR A 344 31.41 -4.82 -20.85
CA TYR A 344 32.57 -5.21 -20.06
C TYR A 344 33.82 -4.38 -20.39
N LYS A 345 34.03 -4.01 -21.66
CA LYS A 345 35.13 -3.12 -22.06
C LYS A 345 35.02 -1.72 -21.41
N SER A 346 33.80 -1.25 -21.13
CA SER A 346 33.56 0.01 -20.41
C SER A 346 33.81 -0.05 -18.90
N GLY A 347 34.25 -1.21 -18.37
CA GLY A 347 34.59 -1.43 -16.96
C GLY A 347 33.39 -1.75 -16.05
N GLN A 348 32.21 -2.01 -16.62
CA GLN A 348 31.02 -2.36 -15.86
C GLN A 348 31.07 -3.82 -15.38
N LYS A 349 30.48 -4.09 -14.20
CA LYS A 349 30.64 -5.37 -13.47
C LYS A 349 29.36 -6.20 -13.32
N GLY A 350 28.22 -5.70 -13.83
CA GLY A 350 26.97 -6.46 -13.78
C GLY A 350 27.08 -7.74 -14.61
N THR A 351 26.45 -8.82 -14.14
CA THR A 351 26.48 -10.12 -14.81
C THR A 351 25.47 -10.14 -15.96
N ILE A 352 25.95 -9.92 -17.19
CA ILE A 352 25.16 -10.01 -18.42
C ILE A 352 25.81 -10.96 -19.44
N SER A 353 25.02 -11.46 -20.39
CA SER A 353 25.48 -12.35 -21.46
C SER A 353 24.69 -12.08 -22.74
N GLU A 354 25.14 -12.62 -23.86
CA GLU A 354 24.39 -12.56 -25.12
C GLU A 354 23.00 -13.18 -24.93
N GLY A 355 21.96 -12.52 -25.44
CA GLY A 355 20.57 -12.92 -25.21
C GLY A 355 19.97 -12.48 -23.87
N HIS A 356 20.73 -11.79 -23.00
CA HIS A 356 20.19 -11.30 -21.72
C HIS A 356 18.96 -10.40 -21.96
N PRO A 357 17.85 -10.57 -21.20
CA PRO A 357 16.57 -10.00 -21.58
C PRO A 357 16.38 -8.54 -21.17
N ASP A 358 17.16 -8.03 -20.21
CA ASP A 358 17.04 -6.62 -19.78
C ASP A 358 17.25 -5.65 -20.95
N LEU A 359 16.53 -4.53 -20.91
CA LEU A 359 16.67 -3.46 -21.91
C LEU A 359 18.12 -2.95 -21.91
N CYS A 360 18.59 -2.54 -23.09
CA CYS A 360 19.91 -1.98 -23.25
C CYS A 360 19.92 -0.87 -24.32
N TYR A 361 20.79 0.12 -24.17
CA TYR A 361 21.01 1.17 -25.17
C TYR A 361 22.42 1.74 -25.04
N TYR A 362 22.89 2.46 -26.06
CA TYR A 362 24.07 3.32 -25.95
C TYR A 362 23.66 4.76 -25.65
N ASP A 363 24.31 5.38 -24.68
CA ASP A 363 24.12 6.82 -24.44
C ASP A 363 24.78 7.68 -25.54
N HIS A 364 24.55 8.99 -25.51
CA HIS A 364 25.11 9.93 -26.48
C HIS A 364 26.64 10.01 -26.51
N ASN A 365 27.33 9.40 -25.53
CA ASN A 365 28.79 9.26 -25.52
C ASN A 365 29.22 7.86 -25.98
N ASN A 366 28.31 7.10 -26.59
CA ASN A 366 28.47 5.72 -27.01
C ASN A 366 28.85 4.76 -25.86
N ARG A 367 28.44 5.07 -24.63
CA ARG A 367 28.62 4.18 -23.48
C ARG A 367 27.43 3.22 -23.40
N PRO A 368 27.66 1.90 -23.28
CA PRO A 368 26.57 0.94 -23.11
C PRO A 368 25.90 1.10 -21.74
N VAL A 369 24.57 1.13 -21.72
CA VAL A 369 23.76 1.32 -20.51
C VAL A 369 22.71 0.22 -20.41
N VAL A 370 22.63 -0.39 -19.24
CA VAL A 370 21.49 -1.23 -18.83
C VAL A 370 20.69 -0.40 -17.81
N PRO A 371 19.56 0.22 -18.22
CA PRO A 371 18.76 1.02 -17.30
C PRO A 371 18.19 0.14 -16.19
N TYR A 372 18.00 0.76 -15.02
CA TYR A 372 17.14 0.15 -14.01
C TYR A 372 15.73 -0.06 -14.58
N MET A 373 14.99 -1.00 -14.01
CA MET A 373 13.65 -1.42 -14.47
C MET A 373 12.76 -0.27 -14.98
N ARG A 374 12.13 -0.49 -16.13
CA ARG A 374 11.24 0.46 -16.81
C ARG A 374 9.82 -0.08 -16.88
N VAL A 375 8.85 0.81 -16.73
CA VAL A 375 7.46 0.57 -17.11
C VAL A 375 7.35 0.95 -18.59
N LEU A 376 6.91 0.02 -19.42
CA LEU A 376 6.70 0.26 -20.85
C LEU A 376 5.30 0.81 -21.04
N ILE A 377 5.20 2.01 -21.59
CA ILE A 377 3.94 2.72 -21.79
C ILE A 377 3.78 3.18 -23.23
N LYS A 378 2.54 3.49 -23.61
CA LYS A 378 2.18 4.15 -24.86
C LYS A 378 1.12 5.21 -24.60
N LEU A 379 1.12 6.31 -25.35
CA LEU A 379 0.00 7.24 -25.37
C LEU A 379 -1.23 6.58 -25.99
N ASN A 380 -2.40 6.81 -25.42
CA ASN A 380 -3.67 6.38 -26.03
C ASN A 380 -4.02 7.21 -27.27
N LYS A 381 -3.67 8.51 -27.24
CA LYS A 381 -3.82 9.44 -28.35
C LYS A 381 -2.57 10.33 -28.41
N VAL A 382 -2.04 10.50 -29.61
CA VAL A 382 -0.95 11.43 -29.88
C VAL A 382 -1.54 12.82 -29.99
N VAL A 383 -0.99 13.79 -29.25
CA VAL A 383 -1.42 15.19 -29.34
C VAL A 383 -0.41 15.93 -30.20
N ASN A 384 -0.73 16.04 -31.50
CA ASN A 384 -0.01 16.94 -32.41
C ASN A 384 -0.58 18.34 -32.17
N LYS A 385 0.17 19.18 -31.45
CA LYS A 385 -0.16 20.61 -31.33
C LYS A 385 0.47 21.39 -32.47
#